data_AF-A0AA88HZW1-F1
#
_entry.id   AF-A0AA88HZW1-F1
#
_cell.length_a   1.000
_cell.length_b   1.000
_cell.length_c   1.000
_cell.angle_alpha   90.00
_cell.angle_beta   90.00
_cell.angle_gamma   90.00
#
_symmetry.space_group_name_H-M   'P 1'
#
loop_
_entity.id
_entity.type
_entity.pdbx_description
1 polymer ?
#
loop_
_entity_poly.entity_id
_entity_poly.type
_entity_poly.pdbx_seq_one_letter_code
_entity_poly.pdbx_strand_id
1 'polypeptide(L)'
;MPRGKVTMKNDYYAILKLNRNKIRCMKTNEIKAEIKRAYRCLAMRWHPDKNPDNQEEATIRFQEISNAYEVLVDDKKRQIYNIDSCDTSSDRWYHMPMKCEKCEKILPDLVALLQHGMYYKHPQKQR
;
A
#
# COMPACT_ATOMS: atom_id res chain seq x y z
N MET A 1 23.48 8.28 3.75
CA MET A 1 23.62 7.42 2.55
C MET A 1 22.54 7.78 1.54
N PRO A 2 22.88 8.03 0.26
CA PRO A 2 21.87 8.36 -0.76
C PRO A 2 21.11 7.09 -1.13
N ARG A 3 19.78 7.11 -0.97
CA ARG A 3 18.90 6.00 -1.33
C ARG A 3 19.08 5.69 -2.82
N GLY A 4 19.55 4.49 -3.12
CA GLY A 4 19.76 4.00 -4.49
C GLY A 4 18.52 4.23 -5.36
N LYS A 5 18.74 4.68 -6.59
CA LYS A 5 17.69 4.90 -7.58
C LYS A 5 17.05 3.55 -7.89
N VAL A 6 15.87 3.29 -7.35
CA VAL A 6 15.03 2.17 -7.77
C VAL A 6 14.59 2.47 -9.19
N THR A 7 15.29 1.92 -10.18
CA THR A 7 14.87 1.95 -11.58
C THR A 7 14.10 0.68 -11.88
N MET A 8 12.94 0.51 -11.26
CA MET A 8 12.00 -0.53 -11.68
C MET A 8 11.06 0.11 -12.70
N LYS A 9 11.15 -0.35 -13.96
CA LYS A 9 10.32 0.12 -15.09
C LYS A 9 8.79 -0.01 -14.85
N ASN A 10 8.35 -0.60 -13.73
CA ASN A 10 6.96 -0.93 -13.45
C ASN A 10 6.48 -0.46 -12.06
N ASP A 11 7.07 0.59 -11.48
CA ASP A 11 6.56 1.15 -10.23
C ASP A 11 5.19 1.83 -10.46
N TYR A 12 4.10 1.17 -10.05
CA TYR A 12 2.73 1.69 -10.25
C TYR A 12 2.53 3.06 -9.59
N TYR A 13 3.16 3.30 -8.44
CA TYR A 13 3.14 4.62 -7.80
C TYR A 13 3.86 5.68 -8.63
N ALA A 14 4.97 5.33 -9.30
CA ALA A 14 5.71 6.25 -10.15
C ALA A 14 4.94 6.59 -11.45
N ILE A 15 4.26 5.60 -12.04
CA ILE A 15 3.40 5.78 -13.22
C ILE A 15 2.28 6.79 -12.94
N LEU A 16 1.61 6.65 -11.79
CA LEU A 16 0.58 7.60 -11.35
C LEU A 16 1.15 8.91 -10.76
N LYS A 17 2.49 9.08 -10.77
CA LYS A 17 3.20 10.23 -10.18
C LYS A 17 2.85 10.48 -8.71
N LEU A 18 2.59 9.40 -7.96
CA LEU A 18 2.28 9.42 -6.54
C LEU A 18 3.53 9.16 -5.70
N ASN A 19 3.65 9.88 -4.58
CA ASN A 19 4.72 9.65 -3.63
C ASN A 19 4.37 8.48 -2.71
N ARG A 20 5.17 7.41 -2.75
CA ARG A 20 4.97 6.19 -1.95
C ARG A 20 4.92 6.48 -0.44
N ASN A 21 5.73 7.40 0.06
CA ASN A 21 5.75 7.75 1.48
C ASN A 21 4.47 8.47 1.90
N LYS A 22 3.92 9.32 1.02
CA LYS A 22 2.64 9.99 1.24
C LYS A 22 1.52 8.97 1.35
N ILE A 23 1.45 8.02 0.40
CA ILE A 23 0.42 6.98 0.37
C ILE A 23 0.49 6.07 1.61
N ARG A 24 1.69 5.74 2.11
CA ARG A 24 1.85 4.84 3.27
C ARG A 24 1.30 5.41 4.58
N CYS A 25 1.23 6.74 4.71
CA CYS A 25 0.78 7.41 5.92
C CYS A 25 -0.68 7.89 5.88
N MET A 26 -1.40 7.66 4.76
CA MET A 26 -2.78 8.10 4.57
C MET A 26 -3.79 7.03 4.97
N LYS A 27 -5.05 7.45 5.17
CA LYS A 27 -6.16 6.52 5.39
C LYS A 27 -6.56 5.85 4.07
N THR A 28 -7.01 4.60 4.13
CA THR A 28 -7.43 3.80 2.95
C THR A 28 -8.39 4.53 2.00
N ASN A 29 -9.37 5.25 2.55
CA ASN A 29 -10.34 5.99 1.73
C ASN A 29 -9.70 7.18 1.01
N GLU A 30 -8.80 7.90 1.66
CA GLU A 30 -8.08 9.03 1.08
C GLU A 30 -7.09 8.56 0.02
N ILE A 31 -6.44 7.40 0.24
CA ILE A 31 -5.54 6.77 -0.74
C ILE A 31 -6.30 6.49 -2.05
N LYS A 32 -7.49 5.88 -1.96
CA LYS A 32 -8.33 5.62 -3.15
C LYS A 32 -8.73 6.90 -3.86
N ALA A 33 -9.08 7.95 -3.11
CA ALA A 33 -9.44 9.25 -3.68
C ALA A 33 -8.25 9.89 -4.43
N GLU A 34 -7.05 9.84 -3.84
CA GLU A 34 -5.82 10.37 -4.44
C GLU A 34 -5.44 9.61 -5.73
N ILE A 35 -5.51 8.28 -5.69
CA ILE A 35 -5.26 7.40 -6.86
C ILE A 35 -6.25 7.72 -7.98
N LYS A 36 -7.55 7.83 -7.67
CA LYS A 36 -8.59 8.21 -8.66
C LYS A 36 -8.34 9.59 -9.25
N ARG A 37 -7.91 10.55 -8.43
CA ARG A 37 -7.60 11.90 -8.89
C ARG A 37 -6.41 11.89 -9.85
N ALA A 38 -5.32 11.22 -9.50
CA ALA A 38 -4.13 11.09 -10.35
C ALA A 38 -4.46 10.41 -11.69
N TYR A 39 -5.21 9.30 -11.65
CA TYR A 39 -5.67 8.60 -12.86
C TYR A 39 -6.43 9.53 -13.80
N ARG A 40 -7.44 10.27 -13.29
CA ARG A 40 -8.24 11.20 -14.11
C ARG A 40 -7.38 12.27 -14.78
N CYS A 41 -6.44 12.87 -14.02
CA CYS A 41 -5.55 13.90 -14.57
C CYS A 41 -4.65 13.35 -15.68
N LEU A 42 -4.10 12.14 -15.51
CA LEU A 42 -3.20 11.53 -16.48
C LEU A 42 -3.94 10.97 -17.70
N ALA A 43 -5.12 10.37 -17.50
CA ALA A 43 -5.99 9.88 -18.57
C ALA A 43 -6.40 11.00 -19.53
N MET A 44 -6.78 12.17 -19.00
CA MET A 44 -7.08 13.34 -19.84
C MET A 44 -5.86 13.86 -20.58
N ARG A 45 -4.67 13.79 -19.97
CA ARG A 45 -3.42 14.25 -20.58
C ARG A 45 -2.96 13.35 -21.73
N TRP A 46 -3.11 12.04 -21.57
CA TRP A 46 -2.71 11.03 -22.55
C TRP A 46 -3.88 10.47 -23.37
N HIS A 47 -5.00 11.21 -23.46
CA HIS A 47 -6.12 10.79 -24.29
C HIS A 47 -5.74 10.90 -25.79
N PRO A 48 -6.06 9.92 -26.64
CA PRO A 48 -5.68 9.93 -28.06
C PRO A 48 -6.29 11.11 -28.83
N ASP A 49 -7.51 11.53 -28.47
CA ASP A 49 -8.18 12.72 -29.05
C ASP A 49 -7.39 14.03 -28.85
N LYS A 50 -6.70 14.17 -27.73
CA LYS A 50 -5.91 15.38 -27.40
C LYS A 50 -4.47 15.32 -27.89
N ASN A 51 -4.02 14.16 -28.37
CA ASN A 51 -2.66 13.92 -28.84
C ASN A 51 -2.68 13.29 -30.25
N PRO A 52 -3.18 14.01 -31.27
CA PRO A 52 -3.27 13.48 -32.63
C PRO A 52 -1.91 13.16 -33.25
N ASP A 53 -0.85 13.90 -32.88
CA ASP A 53 0.51 13.69 -33.40
C ASP A 53 1.23 12.49 -32.75
N ASN A 54 0.90 12.16 -31.50
CA ASN A 54 1.61 11.15 -30.70
C ASN A 54 0.66 10.05 -30.19
N GLN A 55 -0.25 9.57 -31.04
CA GLN A 55 -1.28 8.60 -30.66
C GLN A 55 -0.71 7.28 -30.11
N GLU A 56 0.39 6.79 -30.68
CA GLU A 56 1.05 5.56 -30.22
C GLU A 56 1.57 5.70 -28.78
N GLU A 57 2.34 6.76 -28.51
CA GLU A 57 2.88 7.00 -27.16
C GLU A 57 1.74 7.25 -26.15
N ALA A 58 0.72 8.01 -26.55
CA ALA A 58 -0.45 8.25 -25.72
C ALA A 58 -1.16 6.94 -25.35
N THR A 59 -1.30 6.01 -26.29
CA THR A 59 -1.90 4.69 -26.06
C THR A 59 -1.08 3.85 -25.09
N ILE A 60 0.24 3.77 -25.28
CA ILE A 60 1.15 3.03 -24.38
C ILE A 60 1.06 3.59 -22.96
N ARG A 61 1.17 4.92 -22.81
CA ARG A 61 1.07 5.58 -21.51
C ARG A 61 -0.29 5.37 -20.87
N PHE A 62 -1.36 5.46 -21.64
CA PHE A 62 -2.72 5.25 -21.16
C PHE A 62 -2.92 3.82 -20.63
N GLN A 63 -2.36 2.82 -21.32
CA GLN A 63 -2.36 1.43 -20.84
C GLN A 63 -1.58 1.27 -19.54
N GLU A 64 -0.36 1.84 -19.44
CA GLU A 64 0.44 1.82 -18.21
C GLU A 64 -0.34 2.44 -17.03
N ILE A 65 -0.96 3.59 -17.25
CA ILE A 65 -1.76 4.32 -16.26
C ILE A 65 -2.98 3.50 -15.81
N SER A 66 -3.65 2.83 -16.76
CA SER A 66 -4.82 2.00 -16.46
C SER A 66 -4.45 0.77 -15.65
N ASN A 67 -3.38 0.07 -16.03
CA ASN A 67 -2.86 -1.08 -15.28
C ASN A 67 -2.46 -0.69 -13.85
N ALA A 68 -1.77 0.44 -13.68
CA ALA A 68 -1.39 0.96 -12.37
C ALA A 68 -2.61 1.28 -11.50
N TYR A 69 -3.65 1.87 -12.09
CA TYR A 69 -4.89 2.20 -11.39
C TYR A 69 -5.61 0.93 -10.89
N GLU A 70 -5.75 -0.10 -11.72
CA GLU A 70 -6.45 -1.34 -11.36
C GLU A 70 -5.81 -2.07 -10.17
N VAL A 71 -4.48 -2.06 -10.09
CA VAL A 71 -3.76 -2.69 -8.98
C VAL A 71 -3.84 -1.84 -7.71
N LEU A 72 -3.73 -0.53 -7.82
CA LEU A 72 -3.64 0.36 -6.65
C LEU A 72 -5.00 0.72 -6.04
N VAL A 73 -6.08 0.72 -6.83
CA VAL A 73 -7.43 1.05 -6.36
C VAL A 73 -8.02 -0.03 -5.44
N ASP A 74 -7.70 -1.29 -5.70
CA ASP A 74 -8.10 -2.41 -4.87
C ASP A 74 -7.12 -2.55 -3.70
N ASP A 75 -7.64 -2.51 -2.47
CA ASP A 75 -6.82 -2.60 -1.27
C ASP A 75 -6.08 -3.94 -1.19
N LYS A 76 -6.71 -5.04 -1.62
CA LYS A 76 -6.10 -6.38 -1.59
C LYS A 76 -4.94 -6.47 -2.57
N LYS A 77 -5.16 -6.04 -3.82
CA LYS A 77 -4.12 -6.04 -4.86
C LYS A 77 -2.98 -5.09 -4.50
N ARG A 78 -3.29 -3.92 -3.95
CA ARG A 78 -2.30 -2.95 -3.45
C ARG A 78 -1.47 -3.54 -2.32
N GLN A 79 -2.09 -4.26 -1.38
CA GLN A 79 -1.38 -4.93 -0.31
C GLN A 79 -0.41 -5.99 -0.85
N ILE A 80 -0.86 -6.86 -1.76
CA ILE A 80 -0.01 -7.87 -2.41
C ILE A 80 1.19 -7.20 -3.09
N TYR A 81 0.95 -6.16 -3.89
CA TYR A 81 2.02 -5.39 -4.55
C TYR A 81 3.01 -4.76 -3.56
N ASN A 82 2.51 -4.23 -2.44
CA ASN A 82 3.38 -3.67 -1.41
C ASN A 82 4.21 -4.74 -0.68
N ILE A 83 3.69 -5.97 -0.54
CA ILE A 83 4.39 -7.10 0.09
C ILE A 83 5.46 -7.66 -0.87
N ASP A 84 5.11 -7.92 -2.13
CA ASP A 84 6.02 -8.46 -3.15
C ASP A 84 7.23 -7.56 -3.44
N SER A 85 7.09 -6.25 -3.21
CA SER A 85 8.20 -5.30 -3.40
C SER A 85 9.29 -5.36 -2.32
N CYS A 86 9.22 -6.32 -1.39
CA CYS A 86 10.27 -6.68 -0.45
C CYS A 86 11.21 -7.69 -1.14
N ASP A 87 12.37 -7.19 -1.59
CA ASP A 87 13.46 -7.92 -2.24
C ASP A 87 13.68 -9.35 -1.69
N THR A 88 13.14 -10.35 -2.38
CA THR A 88 13.48 -11.76 -2.17
C THR A 88 14.73 -12.10 -2.97
N SER A 89 15.87 -11.48 -2.66
CA SER A 89 17.17 -11.97 -3.12
C SER A 89 17.94 -12.62 -1.97
N SER A 90 17.94 -13.96 -2.03
CA SER A 90 18.72 -14.94 -1.26
C SER A 90 18.34 -15.19 0.22
N ASP A 91 17.72 -16.35 0.43
CA ASP A 91 17.83 -17.22 1.61
C ASP A 91 17.77 -16.58 2.99
N ARG A 92 16.54 -16.45 3.52
CA ARG A 92 16.32 -16.76 4.94
C ARG A 92 14.89 -17.22 5.21
N TRP A 93 14.73 -18.54 5.21
CA TRP A 93 13.58 -19.22 5.80
C TRP A 93 13.36 -18.73 7.25
N TYR A 94 12.11 -18.37 7.56
CA TYR A 94 11.54 -18.13 8.89
C TYR A 94 12.27 -17.14 9.81
N HIS A 95 11.81 -15.89 9.83
CA HIS A 95 11.55 -15.15 11.08
C HIS A 95 10.63 -13.95 10.80
N MET A 96 9.33 -14.15 11.01
CA MET A 96 8.40 -13.07 11.33
C MET A 96 8.40 -12.95 12.86
N PRO A 97 8.55 -11.73 13.41
CA PRO A 97 7.34 -10.99 13.73
C PRO A 97 7.37 -9.52 13.31
N MET A 98 6.18 -9.08 12.92
CA MET A 98 5.71 -7.71 12.73
C MET A 98 6.31 -6.72 13.75
N LYS A 99 6.99 -5.66 13.28
CA LYS A 99 6.87 -4.28 13.80
C LYS A 99 7.17 -3.26 12.69
N CYS A 100 6.19 -2.42 12.39
CA CYS A 100 6.36 -1.19 11.62
C CYS A 100 6.40 -0.03 12.63
N GLU A 101 7.58 0.49 12.93
CA GLU A 101 7.82 1.48 13.99
C GLU A 101 7.44 2.92 13.61
N LYS A 102 6.32 3.14 12.91
CA LYS A 102 5.84 4.52 12.70
C LYS A 102 4.33 4.73 12.61
N CYS A 103 3.56 3.85 13.24
CA CYS A 103 2.14 4.10 13.54
C CYS A 103 1.88 3.81 15.01
N GLU A 104 2.35 4.70 15.89
CA GLU A 104 2.01 4.62 17.31
C GLU A 104 1.51 5.97 17.80
N LYS A 105 0.34 6.39 17.28
CA LYS A 105 -0.58 7.26 18.02
C LYS A 105 -2.01 6.86 17.69
N ILE A 106 -2.80 6.74 18.76
CA ILE A 106 -4.23 6.42 18.87
C ILE A 106 -4.49 4.93 19.22
N LEU A 107 -4.32 4.62 20.50
CA LEU A 107 -5.36 4.10 21.41
C LEU A 107 -4.74 3.90 22.82
N PRO A 108 -4.85 4.85 23.77
CA PRO A 108 -4.69 4.54 25.18
C PRO A 108 -6.03 4.02 25.76
N ASP A 109 -5.91 3.25 26.85
CA ASP A 109 -6.95 2.77 27.77
C ASP A 109 -7.66 1.42 27.56
N LEU A 110 -6.94 0.37 27.15
CA LEU A 110 -7.40 -1.01 27.42
C LEU A 110 -6.30 -2.02 27.81
N VAL A 111 -5.14 -1.57 28.29
CA VAL A 111 -4.07 -2.44 28.84
C VAL A 111 -3.60 -1.93 30.22
N ALA A 112 -4.54 -1.59 31.10
CA ALA A 112 -4.29 -1.25 32.51
C ALA A 112 -4.86 -2.30 33.49
N LEU A 113 -5.32 -3.47 33.01
CA LEU A 113 -5.98 -4.50 33.84
C LEU A 113 -5.25 -5.85 33.91
N LEU A 114 -3.93 -5.87 33.75
CA LEU A 114 -3.12 -7.10 33.90
C LEU A 114 -1.99 -6.92 34.91
N GLN A 115 -2.31 -6.38 36.09
CA GLN A 115 -1.40 -6.36 37.25
C GLN A 115 -1.94 -6.96 38.54
N HIS A 116 -3.12 -7.60 38.55
CA HIS A 116 -3.56 -8.37 39.71
C HIS A 116 -3.80 -9.82 39.32
N GLY A 117 -2.85 -10.67 39.70
CA GLY A 117 -3.03 -12.11 39.67
C GLY A 117 -4.25 -12.51 40.50
N MET A 118 -5.19 -13.19 39.86
CA MET A 118 -6.18 -14.01 40.53
C MET A 118 -6.43 -15.24 39.66
N TYR A 119 -6.10 -16.39 40.24
CA TYR A 119 -6.41 -17.72 39.74
C TYR A 119 -7.94 -17.86 39.55
N TYR A 120 -8.38 -18.26 38.35
CA TYR A 120 -9.74 -18.78 38.17
C TYR A 120 -9.81 -20.23 38.66
N LYS A 121 -10.40 -20.45 39.83
CA LYS A 121 -10.83 -21.78 40.30
C LYS A 121 -12.03 -22.24 39.48
N HIS A 122 -11.91 -23.42 38.89
CA HIS A 122 -12.98 -24.14 38.20
C HIS A 122 -13.98 -24.71 39.23
N PRO A 123 -15.30 -24.45 39.15
CA PRO A 123 -16.27 -25.08 40.05
C PRO A 123 -16.65 -26.49 39.54
N GLN A 124 -16.26 -27.52 40.30
CA GLN A 124 -16.80 -28.88 40.21
C GLN A 124 -18.22 -28.89 40.80
N LYS A 125 -19.24 -29.12 39.97
CA LYS A 125 -20.63 -29.35 40.40
C LYS A 125 -20.71 -30.74 41.03
N GLN A 126 -21.09 -30.79 42.31
CA GLN A 126 -21.65 -31.98 42.95
C GLN A 126 -23.17 -31.98 42.73
N ARG A 127 -23.71 -33.09 42.23
CA ARG A 127 -24.98 -33.70 42.63
C ARG A 127 -24.85 -35.20 42.45
#